data_AF-A0A955Q015-F1
#
_entry.id   AF-A0A955Q015-F1
#
_cell.length_a   1.000
_cell.length_b   1.000
_cell.length_c   1.000
_cell.angle_alpha   90.00
_cell.angle_beta   90.00
_cell.angle_gamma   90.00
#
_symmetry.space_group_name_H-M   'P 1'
#
loop_
_entity.id
_entity.type
_entity.pdbx_description
1 polymer ?
#
loop_
_entity_poly.entity_id
_entity_poly.type
_entity_poly.pdbx_seq_one_letter_code
_entity_poly.pdbx_strand_id
1 'polypeptide(L)'
;PHGSSTHEDPSSQEAFDHWCATNVITQRQSGYRTAVVRLPSGDITSEQMFELADLAERYANGNLRTTINQNIMVRWLPELRLRQFYDELVAHGLGDPGAEGVADIVSCPGTDTCGLGITSSKGLARALAEVFPAGKIAEDLEGVNVKISGCHNSCAQHHIATIGLHGVGKRIGDHVAPVYELHLGGRVNGTAKIAQLIVKVPAKNVPAAVQHLLDLYRRDRKNGESLLTFIDRTGKLQLKDELIPYTILPTYQEDPQFYVDWEGDEEFSVEDLGPGECAGGALEMIDNRILEAEQELYQARLLAEKHQYAFAINKAYRAVVAGAKAILVTEGIDPNTDADTLAEFDKLIVAKGLMPAEYHNLAMTVGDLGNKD
;
A
#
# COMPACT_ATOMS: atom_id res chain seq x y z
N PRO A 1 21.47 12.83 -38.78
CA PRO A 1 20.72 13.96 -38.21
C PRO A 1 19.53 13.43 -37.40
N HIS A 2 19.80 13.00 -36.16
CA HIS A 2 18.75 12.67 -35.20
C HIS A 2 18.60 13.88 -34.29
N GLY A 3 17.42 14.51 -34.36
CA GLY A 3 17.11 15.70 -33.58
C GLY A 3 17.13 15.36 -32.09
N SER A 4 17.99 16.05 -31.33
CA SER A 4 17.86 16.10 -29.89
C SER A 4 16.59 16.88 -29.57
N SER A 5 15.61 16.20 -28.99
CA SER A 5 14.56 16.85 -28.22
C SER A 5 15.24 17.60 -27.08
N THR A 6 15.44 18.90 -27.22
CA THR A 6 15.85 19.79 -26.14
C THR A 6 14.64 19.98 -25.24
N HIS A 7 14.49 19.12 -24.24
CA HIS A 7 13.70 19.46 -23.07
C HIS A 7 14.45 20.59 -22.35
N GLU A 8 14.00 21.83 -22.54
CA GLU A 8 14.47 22.96 -21.74
C GLU A 8 13.99 22.74 -20.30
N ASP A 9 14.93 22.64 -19.36
CA ASP A 9 14.61 22.64 -17.94
C ASP A 9 13.93 23.96 -17.58
N PRO A 10 12.81 23.94 -16.83
CA PRO A 10 12.10 25.15 -16.44
C PRO A 10 13.04 26.07 -15.65
N SER A 11 12.84 27.37 -15.80
CA SER A 11 13.56 28.34 -14.98
C SER A 11 13.24 28.12 -13.51
N SER A 12 14.17 28.50 -12.61
CA SER A 12 13.96 28.37 -11.16
C SER A 12 12.68 29.07 -10.66
N GLN A 13 12.23 30.12 -11.35
CA GLN A 13 10.97 30.79 -11.02
C GLN A 13 9.75 29.98 -11.47
N GLU A 14 9.76 29.44 -12.69
CA GLU A 14 8.66 28.60 -13.20
C GLU A 14 8.49 27.32 -12.37
N ALA A 15 9.59 26.70 -11.94
CA ALA A 15 9.56 25.53 -11.05
C ALA A 15 8.93 25.87 -9.69
N PHE A 16 9.28 27.01 -9.10
CA PHE A 16 8.68 27.48 -7.85
C PHE A 16 7.19 27.81 -8.00
N ASP A 17 6.80 28.49 -9.07
CA ASP A 17 5.40 28.85 -9.32
C ASP A 17 4.55 27.60 -9.53
N HIS A 18 5.09 26.62 -10.25
CA HIS A 18 4.44 25.33 -10.46
C HIS A 18 4.32 24.52 -9.16
N TRP A 19 5.37 24.49 -8.33
CA TRP A 19 5.30 23.89 -7.00
C TRP A 19 4.28 24.61 -6.11
N CYS A 20 4.21 25.95 -6.14
CA CYS A 20 3.17 26.69 -5.41
C CYS A 20 1.76 26.32 -5.87
N ALA A 21 1.54 26.18 -7.18
CA ALA A 21 0.23 25.83 -7.73
C ALA A 21 -0.26 24.45 -7.30
N THR A 22 0.66 23.53 -6.98
CA THR A 22 0.34 22.11 -6.77
C THR A 22 0.52 21.65 -5.33
N ASN A 23 1.46 22.24 -4.60
CA ASN A 23 1.84 21.81 -3.25
C ASN A 23 1.43 22.82 -2.18
N VAL A 24 1.02 24.05 -2.54
CA VAL A 24 0.72 25.10 -1.55
C VAL A 24 -0.78 25.36 -1.45
N ILE A 25 -1.30 25.29 -0.23
CA ILE A 25 -2.71 25.50 0.09
C ILE A 25 -2.85 26.77 0.94
N THR A 26 -3.86 27.57 0.61
CA THR A 26 -4.24 28.76 1.38
C THR A 26 -4.75 28.37 2.77
N GLN A 27 -4.18 28.95 3.83
CA GLN A 27 -4.71 28.80 5.18
C GLN A 27 -5.80 29.83 5.46
N ARG A 28 -6.60 29.57 6.50
CA ARG A 28 -7.59 30.54 6.99
C ARG A 28 -6.93 31.79 7.59
N GLN A 29 -5.72 31.64 8.12
CA GLN A 29 -4.96 32.73 8.72
C GLN A 29 -4.23 33.53 7.64
N SER A 30 -4.46 34.85 7.62
CA SER A 30 -3.84 35.75 6.65
C SER A 30 -2.32 35.75 6.78
N GLY A 31 -1.61 35.79 5.64
CA GLY A 31 -0.16 35.81 5.57
C GLY A 31 0.53 34.44 5.78
N TYR A 32 -0.25 33.38 5.99
CA TYR A 32 0.27 32.01 6.16
C TYR A 32 -0.27 31.04 5.11
N ARG A 33 0.54 30.03 4.82
CA ARG A 33 0.30 28.98 3.82
C ARG A 33 0.62 27.61 4.40
N THR A 34 0.02 26.57 3.83
CA THR A 34 0.40 25.16 4.08
C THR A 34 1.16 24.67 2.86
N ALA A 35 2.31 24.04 3.04
CA ALA A 35 2.98 23.30 1.97
C ALA A 35 2.79 21.79 2.19
N VAL A 36 2.52 21.05 1.12
CA VAL A 36 2.51 19.59 1.09
C VAL A 36 3.80 19.14 0.42
N VAL A 37 4.67 18.48 1.17
CA VAL A 37 5.89 17.85 0.65
C VAL A 37 5.47 16.50 0.06
N ARG A 38 5.61 16.38 -1.26
CA ARG A 38 5.29 15.18 -2.01
C ARG A 38 6.34 14.10 -1.72
N LEU A 39 5.90 12.90 -1.36
CA LEU A 39 6.76 11.76 -1.10
C LEU A 39 6.35 10.60 -2.02
N PRO A 40 7.11 10.33 -3.11
CA PRO A 40 6.81 9.20 -3.98
C PRO A 40 6.67 7.89 -3.19
N SER A 41 5.50 7.24 -3.29
CA SER A 41 5.15 6.02 -2.52
C SER A 41 5.23 6.17 -0.99
N GLY A 42 5.26 7.39 -0.47
CA GLY A 42 5.44 7.67 0.95
C GLY A 42 6.84 7.43 1.49
N ASP A 43 7.83 7.20 0.62
CA ASP A 43 9.19 6.92 1.03
C ASP A 43 9.93 8.22 1.37
N ILE A 44 10.62 8.22 2.52
CA ILE A 44 11.47 9.31 2.99
C ILE A 44 12.66 8.71 3.74
N THR A 45 13.87 9.21 3.48
CA THR A 45 15.06 8.74 4.20
C THR A 45 15.13 9.38 5.60
N SER A 46 15.90 8.77 6.50
CA SER A 46 16.13 9.37 7.83
C SER A 46 16.77 10.76 7.74
N GLU A 47 17.71 10.95 6.81
CA GLU A 47 18.34 12.25 6.55
C GLU A 47 17.31 13.29 6.09
N GLN A 48 16.50 12.98 5.08
CA GLN A 48 15.42 13.85 4.62
C GLN A 48 14.42 14.20 5.73
N MET A 49 14.12 13.25 6.61
CA MET A 49 13.21 13.48 7.74
C MET A 49 13.80 14.44 8.77
N PHE A 50 15.09 14.34 9.10
CA PHE A 50 15.78 15.30 9.97
C PHE A 50 15.79 16.70 9.34
N GLU A 51 16.14 16.80 8.05
CA GLU A 51 16.13 18.08 7.34
C GLU A 51 14.74 18.71 7.30
N LEU A 52 13.69 17.92 7.04
CA LEU A 52 12.32 18.40 7.04
C LEU A 52 11.86 18.87 8.43
N ALA A 53 12.32 18.20 9.50
CA ALA A 53 12.05 18.64 10.87
C ALA A 53 12.71 20.00 11.16
N ASP A 54 13.99 20.16 10.81
CA ASP A 54 14.73 21.42 10.96
C ASP A 54 14.08 22.55 10.14
N LEU A 55 13.63 22.26 8.92
CA LEU A 55 12.91 23.22 8.10
C LEU A 55 11.57 23.63 8.73
N ALA A 56 10.84 22.69 9.32
CA ALA A 56 9.59 23.00 10.02
C ALA A 56 9.82 23.91 11.24
N GLU A 57 10.92 23.72 11.99
CA GLU A 57 11.30 24.62 13.08
C GLU A 57 11.74 26.00 12.59
N ARG A 58 12.57 26.05 11.54
CA ARG A 58 13.14 27.30 11.01
C ARG A 58 12.12 28.19 10.31
N TYR A 59 11.21 27.60 9.52
CA TYR A 59 10.34 28.32 8.60
C TYR A 59 8.88 28.34 9.04
N ALA A 60 8.47 27.45 9.94
CA ALA A 60 7.08 27.26 10.32
C ALA A 60 6.93 27.27 11.86
N ASN A 61 6.16 26.32 12.41
CA ASN A 61 5.89 26.21 13.84
C ASN A 61 6.42 24.90 14.46
N GLY A 62 7.39 24.24 13.83
CA GLY A 62 7.99 22.98 14.29
C GLY A 62 7.05 21.76 14.24
N ASN A 63 5.89 21.85 13.58
CA ASN A 63 4.95 20.74 13.49
C ASN A 63 4.82 20.22 12.06
N LEU A 64 4.94 18.89 11.93
CA LEU A 64 4.67 18.14 10.71
C LEU A 64 3.36 17.34 10.86
N ARG A 65 2.68 17.07 9.75
CA ARG A 65 1.50 16.20 9.71
C ARG A 65 1.58 15.26 8.51
N THR A 66 1.26 13.99 8.70
CA THR A 66 1.10 13.07 7.57
C THR A 66 -0.27 13.23 6.92
N THR A 67 -0.35 12.98 5.61
CA THR A 67 -1.60 12.93 4.85
C THR A 67 -2.04 11.47 4.65
N ILE A 68 -3.34 11.27 4.37
CA ILE A 68 -3.87 9.96 3.99
C ILE A 68 -3.37 9.48 2.61
N ASN A 69 -2.68 10.36 1.88
CA ASN A 69 -2.07 10.08 0.59
C ASN A 69 -0.54 10.05 0.69
N GLN A 70 -0.01 9.70 1.87
CA GLN A 70 1.40 9.38 2.11
C GLN A 70 2.38 10.56 2.08
N ASN A 71 1.89 11.80 2.08
CA ASN A 71 2.72 13.01 2.09
C ASN A 71 2.89 13.61 3.48
N ILE A 72 3.73 14.64 3.59
CA ILE A 72 3.90 15.45 4.80
C ILE A 72 3.45 16.89 4.57
N MET A 73 2.63 17.42 5.46
CA MET A 73 2.16 18.81 5.48
C MET A 73 2.92 19.64 6.51
N VAL A 74 3.43 20.79 6.05
CA VAL A 74 4.01 21.85 6.87
C VAL A 74 3.04 23.02 6.91
N ARG A 75 2.48 23.30 8.11
CA ARG A 75 1.52 24.39 8.31
C ARG A 75 2.20 25.61 8.92
N TRP A 76 1.54 26.77 8.91
CA TRP A 76 2.07 28.02 9.44
C TRP A 76 3.34 28.53 8.75
N LEU A 77 3.50 28.29 7.44
CA LEU A 77 4.57 28.90 6.66
C LEU A 77 4.20 30.34 6.30
N PRO A 78 4.98 31.36 6.72
CA PRO A 78 4.76 32.73 6.27
C PRO A 78 4.92 32.82 4.75
N GLU A 79 3.97 33.47 4.07
CA GLU A 79 3.95 33.57 2.60
C GLU A 79 5.25 34.15 2.03
N LEU A 80 5.82 35.15 2.71
CA LEU A 80 7.09 35.80 2.33
C LEU A 80 8.31 34.86 2.41
N ARG A 81 8.20 33.72 3.10
CA ARG A 81 9.29 32.74 3.25
C ARG A 81 9.10 31.49 2.40
N LEU A 82 8.00 31.37 1.65
CA LEU A 82 7.72 30.19 0.83
C LEU A 82 8.85 29.86 -0.15
N ARG A 83 9.41 30.89 -0.79
CA ARG A 83 10.50 30.70 -1.75
C ARG A 83 11.74 30.10 -1.10
N GLN A 84 12.17 30.66 0.03
CA GLN A 84 13.33 30.15 0.77
C GLN A 84 13.10 28.72 1.25
N PHE A 85 11.89 28.43 1.75
CA PHE A 85 11.52 27.08 2.18
C PHE A 85 11.55 26.08 1.00
N TYR A 86 11.02 26.47 -0.17
CA TYR A 86 11.09 25.66 -1.38
C TYR A 86 12.53 25.40 -1.84
N ASP A 87 13.38 26.43 -1.89
CA ASP A 87 14.76 26.28 -2.35
C ASP A 87 15.53 25.29 -1.45
N GLU A 88 15.27 25.29 -0.14
CA GLU A 88 15.83 24.31 0.80
C GLU A 88 15.25 22.90 0.57
N LEU A 89 13.94 22.76 0.35
CA LEU A 89 13.36 21.46 -0.01
C LEU A 89 14.01 20.88 -1.27
N VAL A 90 14.23 21.70 -2.30
CA VAL A 90 14.90 21.29 -3.54
C VAL A 90 16.32 20.79 -3.26
N ALA A 91 17.07 21.48 -2.40
CA ALA A 91 18.43 21.08 -2.01
C ALA A 91 18.49 19.67 -1.38
N HIS A 92 17.39 19.21 -0.77
CA HIS A 92 17.27 17.89 -0.14
C HIS A 92 16.42 16.89 -0.95
N GLY A 93 16.06 17.20 -2.20
CA GLY A 93 15.26 16.32 -3.07
C GLY A 93 13.81 16.17 -2.62
N LEU A 94 13.25 17.18 -1.94
CA LEU A 94 11.87 17.23 -1.43
C LEU A 94 11.02 18.30 -2.13
N GLY A 95 11.55 18.91 -3.19
CA GLY A 95 10.92 20.03 -3.92
C GLY A 95 9.98 19.61 -5.04
N ASP A 96 9.67 18.32 -5.17
CA ASP A 96 8.89 17.82 -6.30
C ASP A 96 7.44 18.35 -6.28
N PRO A 97 6.95 18.85 -7.43
CA PRO A 97 5.59 19.34 -7.55
C PRO A 97 4.57 18.20 -7.71
N GLY A 98 3.29 18.56 -7.64
CA GLY A 98 2.18 17.65 -7.95
C GLY A 98 1.63 16.90 -6.75
N ALA A 99 1.87 17.37 -5.52
CA ALA A 99 1.31 16.76 -4.32
C ALA A 99 -0.22 16.62 -4.41
N GLU A 100 -0.75 15.49 -3.93
CA GLU A 100 -2.18 15.20 -3.86
C GLU A 100 -2.90 15.22 -5.24
N GLY A 101 -2.14 15.20 -6.34
CA GLY A 101 -2.63 15.16 -7.71
C GLY A 101 -2.57 13.75 -8.33
N VAL A 102 -2.90 13.66 -9.62
CA VAL A 102 -2.95 12.37 -10.33
C VAL A 102 -1.60 11.65 -10.43
N ALA A 103 -0.50 12.41 -10.50
CA ALA A 103 0.86 11.88 -10.51
C ALA A 103 1.32 11.40 -9.13
N ASP A 104 0.60 11.76 -8.07
CA ASP A 104 0.92 11.40 -6.70
C ASP A 104 0.22 10.09 -6.30
N ILE A 105 0.72 9.02 -6.91
CA ILE A 105 0.14 7.69 -6.82
C ILE A 105 0.37 7.11 -5.42
N VAL A 106 -0.73 6.79 -4.74
CA VAL A 106 -0.68 6.13 -3.43
C VAL A 106 -0.54 4.63 -3.65
N SER A 107 0.47 4.01 -3.05
CA SER A 107 0.69 2.57 -3.14
C SER A 107 0.95 1.94 -1.77
N CYS A 108 0.46 0.72 -1.55
CA CYS A 108 0.95 -0.05 -0.41
C CYS A 108 2.33 -0.64 -0.72
N PRO A 109 3.03 -1.25 0.26
CA PRO A 109 4.33 -1.87 -0.02
C PRO A 109 4.26 -2.97 -1.09
N GLY A 110 3.17 -3.74 -1.17
CA GLY A 110 3.06 -4.86 -2.12
C GLY A 110 4.14 -5.92 -1.82
N THR A 111 4.60 -6.62 -2.85
CA THR A 111 5.66 -7.64 -2.71
C THR A 111 7.01 -7.08 -2.27
N ASP A 112 7.20 -5.76 -2.25
CA ASP A 112 8.47 -5.14 -1.82
C ASP A 112 8.79 -5.50 -0.36
N THR A 113 7.81 -5.43 0.54
CA THR A 113 8.02 -5.73 1.98
C THR A 113 6.83 -6.39 2.68
N CYS A 114 5.70 -6.63 2.02
CA CYS A 114 4.51 -7.21 2.66
C CYS A 114 4.40 -8.70 2.36
N GLY A 115 4.31 -9.54 3.41
CA GLY A 115 4.10 -10.98 3.27
C GLY A 115 2.78 -11.37 2.57
N LEU A 116 1.76 -10.50 2.59
CA LEU A 116 0.50 -10.68 1.84
C LEU A 116 0.49 -9.98 0.47
N GLY A 117 1.60 -9.37 0.06
CA GLY A 117 1.73 -8.76 -1.24
C GLY A 117 1.58 -9.83 -2.33
N ILE A 118 0.59 -9.68 -3.21
CA ILE A 118 0.47 -10.55 -4.38
C ILE A 118 1.25 -9.96 -5.54
N THR A 119 1.20 -8.64 -5.73
CA THR A 119 1.95 -7.93 -6.78
C THR A 119 2.76 -6.74 -6.24
N SER A 120 3.77 -6.28 -7.00
CA SER A 120 4.53 -5.07 -6.71
C SER A 120 3.71 -3.83 -7.05
N SER A 121 3.01 -3.30 -6.05
CA SER A 121 2.24 -2.07 -6.18
C SER A 121 3.13 -0.83 -6.35
N LYS A 122 4.31 -0.81 -5.73
CA LYS A 122 5.30 0.26 -5.89
C LYS A 122 5.95 0.21 -7.28
N GLY A 123 6.28 -0.98 -7.79
CA GLY A 123 6.78 -1.16 -9.15
C GLY A 123 5.78 -0.69 -10.20
N LEU A 124 4.49 -1.03 -10.03
CA LEU A 124 3.44 -0.52 -10.92
C LEU A 124 3.27 1.00 -10.80
N ALA A 125 3.37 1.58 -9.60
CA ALA A 125 3.30 3.03 -9.43
C ALA A 125 4.41 3.74 -10.21
N ARG A 126 5.63 3.19 -10.22
CA ARG A 126 6.75 3.71 -11.05
C ARG A 126 6.49 3.55 -12.54
N ALA A 127 5.95 2.42 -12.99
CA ALA A 127 5.57 2.24 -14.39
C ALA A 127 4.50 3.25 -14.87
N LEU A 128 3.60 3.66 -13.97
CA LEU A 128 2.59 4.68 -14.28
C LEU A 128 3.14 6.12 -14.31
N ALA A 129 4.40 6.35 -13.93
CA ALA A 129 5.03 7.65 -14.08
C ALA A 129 5.16 8.10 -15.55
N GLU A 130 5.18 7.16 -16.50
CA GLU A 130 5.14 7.47 -17.94
C GLU A 130 3.78 8.04 -18.37
N VAL A 131 2.69 7.61 -17.72
CA VAL A 131 1.32 8.09 -17.97
C VAL A 131 1.05 9.38 -17.21
N PHE A 132 1.57 9.48 -15.99
CA PHE A 132 1.40 10.63 -15.10
C PHE A 132 2.77 11.23 -14.71
N PRO A 133 3.46 11.91 -15.64
CA PRO A 133 4.76 12.50 -15.35
C PRO A 133 4.65 13.57 -14.26
N ALA A 134 5.60 13.54 -13.32
CA ALA A 134 5.69 14.52 -12.25
C ALA A 134 5.74 15.95 -12.81
N GLY A 135 5.05 16.89 -12.15
CA GLY A 135 5.03 18.30 -12.54
C GLY A 135 4.27 18.63 -13.82
N LYS A 136 3.58 17.67 -14.42
CA LYS A 136 2.70 17.90 -15.58
C LYS A 136 1.26 17.57 -15.21
N ILE A 137 0.62 18.45 -14.46
CA ILE A 137 -0.81 18.33 -14.20
C ILE A 137 -1.54 18.81 -15.44
N ALA A 138 -2.09 17.86 -16.19
CA ALA A 138 -3.04 18.20 -17.23
C ALA A 138 -4.32 18.71 -16.54
N GLU A 139 -4.76 19.92 -16.87
CA GLU A 139 -5.93 20.58 -16.24
C GLU A 139 -7.19 19.71 -16.27
N ASP A 140 -7.29 18.81 -17.25
CA ASP A 140 -8.39 17.85 -17.39
C ASP A 140 -8.42 16.73 -16.34
N LEU A 141 -7.36 16.59 -15.54
CA LEU A 141 -7.21 15.58 -14.50
C LEU A 141 -7.26 16.16 -13.09
N GLU A 142 -7.73 17.40 -12.92
CA GLU A 142 -7.97 17.97 -11.60
C GLU A 142 -8.91 17.06 -10.77
N GLY A 143 -8.51 16.76 -9.53
CA GLY A 143 -9.26 15.89 -8.62
C GLY A 143 -9.22 14.40 -8.95
N VAL A 144 -8.42 13.96 -9.93
CA VAL A 144 -8.17 12.54 -10.22
C VAL A 144 -7.10 12.02 -9.28
N ASN A 145 -7.33 10.87 -8.66
CA ASN A 145 -6.33 10.15 -7.88
C ASN A 145 -6.20 8.69 -8.33
N VAL A 146 -5.00 8.15 -8.12
CA VAL A 146 -4.65 6.77 -8.45
C VAL A 146 -4.19 6.08 -7.17
N LYS A 147 -4.77 4.92 -6.86
CA LYS A 147 -4.43 4.16 -5.65
C LYS A 147 -4.21 2.68 -6.01
N ILE A 148 -3.07 2.12 -5.61
CA ILE A 148 -2.61 0.78 -5.99
C ILE A 148 -2.37 -0.07 -4.75
N SER A 149 -3.02 -1.22 -4.66
CA SER A 149 -2.74 -2.21 -3.60
C SER A 149 -2.17 -3.49 -4.19
N GLY A 150 -1.13 -4.05 -3.59
CA GLY A 150 -0.55 -5.32 -4.04
C GLY A 150 -1.48 -6.52 -3.82
N CYS A 151 -2.58 -6.38 -3.08
CA CYS A 151 -3.60 -7.41 -2.88
C CYS A 151 -4.99 -6.81 -2.55
N HIS A 152 -5.99 -7.68 -2.39
CA HIS A 152 -7.40 -7.34 -2.15
C HIS A 152 -7.67 -6.62 -0.81
N ASN A 153 -6.72 -6.62 0.14
CA ASN A 153 -6.89 -5.99 1.45
C ASN A 153 -7.01 -4.45 1.41
N SER A 154 -6.70 -3.83 0.26
CA SER A 154 -6.96 -2.41 0.03
C SER A 154 -6.25 -1.45 0.99
N CYS A 155 -5.01 -1.75 1.40
CA CYS A 155 -4.22 -0.87 2.28
C CYS A 155 -4.01 0.53 1.67
N ALA A 156 -3.93 0.66 0.33
CA ALA A 156 -3.87 1.95 -0.35
C ALA A 156 -5.24 2.59 -0.60
N GLN A 157 -6.34 1.89 -0.27
CA GLN A 157 -7.73 2.29 -0.45
C GLN A 157 -8.17 2.42 -1.93
N HIS A 158 -7.82 1.44 -2.76
CA HIS A 158 -8.14 1.44 -4.20
C HIS A 158 -9.65 1.55 -4.52
N HIS A 159 -10.53 1.11 -3.61
CA HIS A 159 -11.98 1.17 -3.82
C HIS A 159 -12.58 2.58 -3.79
N ILE A 160 -11.87 3.57 -3.24
CA ILE A 160 -12.35 4.96 -3.16
C ILE A 160 -11.59 5.89 -4.12
N ALA A 161 -10.77 5.33 -5.01
CA ALA A 161 -9.99 6.09 -5.99
C ALA A 161 -10.74 6.29 -7.30
N THR A 162 -10.43 7.37 -8.02
CA THR A 162 -10.88 7.56 -9.40
C THR A 162 -10.40 6.41 -10.27
N ILE A 163 -9.12 6.05 -10.12
CA ILE A 163 -8.47 4.87 -10.73
C ILE A 163 -7.88 4.02 -9.59
N GLY A 164 -8.53 2.90 -9.30
CA GLY A 164 -8.11 1.95 -8.28
C GLY A 164 -7.55 0.68 -8.91
N LEU A 165 -6.45 0.16 -8.38
CA LEU A 165 -5.80 -1.06 -8.86
C LEU A 165 -5.53 -1.99 -7.68
N HIS A 166 -5.84 -3.28 -7.84
CA HIS A 166 -5.35 -4.28 -6.88
C HIS A 166 -4.81 -5.56 -7.53
N GLY A 167 -3.73 -6.09 -6.97
CA GLY A 167 -3.03 -7.28 -7.46
C GLY A 167 -3.78 -8.59 -7.24
N VAL A 168 -3.77 -9.45 -8.25
CA VAL A 168 -4.26 -10.83 -8.24
C VAL A 168 -3.37 -11.72 -9.11
N GLY A 169 -3.17 -12.97 -8.71
CA GLY A 169 -2.53 -13.98 -9.55
C GLY A 169 -3.52 -14.62 -10.51
N LYS A 170 -3.13 -14.81 -11.79
CA LYS A 170 -3.94 -15.54 -12.78
C LYS A 170 -3.17 -16.74 -13.32
N ARG A 171 -3.70 -17.94 -13.08
CA ARG A 171 -3.11 -19.19 -13.57
C ARG A 171 -3.46 -19.44 -15.04
N ILE A 172 -2.45 -19.78 -15.86
CA ILE A 172 -2.58 -20.22 -17.25
C ILE A 172 -1.68 -21.44 -17.46
N GLY A 173 -2.31 -22.61 -17.61
CA GLY A 173 -1.57 -23.87 -17.62
C GLY A 173 -0.82 -24.05 -16.28
N ASP A 174 0.48 -24.31 -16.39
CA ASP A 174 1.37 -24.52 -15.24
C ASP A 174 1.99 -23.22 -14.71
N HIS A 175 1.74 -22.07 -15.35
CA HIS A 175 2.32 -20.78 -14.98
C HIS A 175 1.28 -19.86 -14.31
N VAL A 176 1.75 -18.92 -13.49
CA VAL A 176 0.92 -17.86 -12.89
C VAL A 176 1.43 -16.50 -13.35
N ALA A 177 0.53 -15.62 -13.75
CA ALA A 177 0.87 -14.26 -14.17
C ALA A 177 0.33 -13.20 -13.19
N PRO A 178 1.06 -12.09 -12.96
CA PRO A 178 0.59 -10.94 -12.22
C PRO A 178 -0.45 -10.16 -13.02
N VAL A 179 -1.61 -9.93 -12.42
CA VAL A 179 -2.74 -9.22 -13.03
C VAL A 179 -3.26 -8.20 -12.02
N TYR A 180 -3.77 -7.08 -12.50
CA TYR A 180 -4.46 -6.09 -11.70
C TYR A 180 -5.94 -6.04 -12.03
N GLU A 181 -6.78 -6.05 -11.00
CA GLU A 181 -8.18 -5.65 -11.12
C GLU A 181 -8.26 -4.11 -11.19
N LEU A 182 -8.80 -3.59 -12.30
CA LEU A 182 -8.97 -2.16 -12.52
C LEU A 182 -10.38 -1.74 -12.08
N HIS A 183 -10.42 -0.89 -11.05
CA HIS A 183 -11.63 -0.28 -10.51
C HIS A 183 -11.71 1.19 -10.91
N LEU A 184 -12.88 1.64 -11.39
CA LEU A 184 -13.07 3.02 -11.82
C LEU A 184 -14.23 3.71 -11.09
N GLY A 185 -14.07 5.01 -10.83
CA GLY A 185 -15.13 5.89 -10.35
C GLY A 185 -15.35 5.90 -8.84
N GLY A 186 -14.35 5.53 -8.04
CA GLY A 186 -14.38 5.75 -6.59
C GLY A 186 -14.20 7.23 -6.25
N ARG A 187 -14.86 7.69 -5.19
CA ARG A 187 -14.68 9.05 -4.64
C ARG A 187 -15.23 9.15 -3.22
N VAL A 188 -14.63 10.03 -2.41
CA VAL A 188 -15.07 10.36 -1.04
C VAL A 188 -15.69 11.74 -0.92
N ASN A 189 -15.36 12.65 -1.84
CA ASN A 189 -15.87 14.03 -1.86
C ASN A 189 -17.16 14.11 -2.68
N GLY A 190 -18.05 15.04 -2.29
CA GLY A 190 -19.36 15.20 -2.92
C GLY A 190 -20.25 13.99 -2.65
N THR A 191 -20.75 13.34 -3.71
CA THR A 191 -21.50 12.09 -3.58
C THR A 191 -20.52 10.92 -3.52
N ALA A 192 -20.28 10.42 -2.31
CA ALA A 192 -19.40 9.27 -2.09
C ALA A 192 -19.86 8.05 -2.91
N LYS A 193 -18.90 7.37 -3.55
CA LYS A 193 -19.17 6.21 -4.41
C LYS A 193 -17.98 5.26 -4.37
N ILE A 194 -18.27 3.97 -4.32
CA ILE A 194 -17.26 2.91 -4.43
C ILE A 194 -16.96 2.65 -5.91
N ALA A 195 -15.68 2.52 -6.24
CA ALA A 195 -15.19 2.22 -7.57
C ALA A 195 -15.69 0.85 -8.04
N GLN A 196 -16.08 0.76 -9.30
CA GLN A 196 -16.59 -0.48 -9.89
C GLN A 196 -15.45 -1.24 -10.57
N LEU A 197 -15.33 -2.55 -10.31
CA LEU A 197 -14.46 -3.43 -11.08
C LEU A 197 -14.89 -3.43 -12.55
N ILE A 198 -13.99 -3.06 -13.46
CA ILE A 198 -14.23 -2.97 -14.90
C ILE A 198 -13.64 -4.18 -15.62
N VAL A 199 -12.34 -4.40 -15.49
CA VAL A 199 -11.57 -5.47 -16.16
C VAL A 199 -10.41 -5.97 -15.28
N LYS A 200 -9.86 -7.13 -15.63
CA LYS A 200 -8.57 -7.60 -15.11
C LYS A 200 -7.52 -7.43 -16.21
N VAL A 201 -6.42 -6.76 -15.90
CA VAL A 201 -5.40 -6.35 -16.87
C VAL A 201 -4.05 -6.93 -16.43
N PRO A 202 -3.32 -7.66 -17.28
CA PRO A 202 -1.97 -8.10 -16.96
C PRO A 202 -1.09 -6.93 -16.51
N ALA A 203 -0.22 -7.14 -15.54
CA ALA A 203 0.55 -6.06 -14.90
C ALA A 203 1.28 -5.17 -15.92
N LYS A 204 1.88 -5.77 -16.96
CA LYS A 204 2.60 -5.06 -18.03
C LYS A 204 1.69 -4.23 -18.96
N ASN A 205 0.40 -4.57 -19.05
CA ASN A 205 -0.57 -3.84 -19.87
C ASN A 205 -1.26 -2.69 -19.12
N VAL A 206 -1.09 -2.58 -17.80
CA VAL A 206 -1.79 -1.55 -17.00
C VAL A 206 -1.49 -0.13 -17.48
N PRO A 207 -0.23 0.28 -17.74
CA PRO A 207 0.05 1.63 -18.25
C PRO A 207 -0.69 1.94 -19.56
N ALA A 208 -0.69 1.00 -20.50
CA ALA A 208 -1.38 1.16 -21.78
C ALA A 208 -2.91 1.22 -21.62
N ALA A 209 -3.48 0.40 -20.72
CA ALA A 209 -4.91 0.43 -20.42
C ALA A 209 -5.35 1.76 -19.78
N VAL A 210 -4.55 2.30 -18.85
CA VAL A 210 -4.82 3.60 -18.23
C VAL A 210 -4.67 4.72 -19.26
N GLN A 211 -3.63 4.70 -20.08
CA GLN A 211 -3.46 5.68 -21.16
C GLN A 211 -4.67 5.68 -22.11
N HIS A 212 -5.15 4.50 -22.53
CA HIS A 212 -6.34 4.37 -23.37
C HIS A 212 -7.59 4.96 -22.72
N LEU A 213 -7.79 4.74 -21.41
CA LEU A 213 -8.90 5.34 -20.67
C LEU A 213 -8.84 6.88 -20.71
N LEU A 214 -7.65 7.46 -20.58
CA LEU A 214 -7.46 8.91 -20.64
C LEU A 214 -7.69 9.45 -22.05
N ASP A 215 -7.23 8.74 -23.08
CA ASP A 215 -7.43 9.12 -24.48
C ASP A 215 -8.91 9.04 -24.86
N LEU A 216 -9.60 7.99 -24.42
CA LEU A 216 -11.04 7.82 -24.54
C LEU A 216 -11.80 8.97 -23.86
N TYR A 217 -11.41 9.32 -22.62
CA TYR A 217 -11.97 10.45 -21.91
C TYR A 217 -11.77 11.75 -22.71
N ARG A 218 -10.56 12.04 -23.16
CA ARG A 218 -10.25 13.28 -23.90
C ARG A 218 -10.98 13.38 -25.22
N ARG A 219 -11.18 12.25 -25.90
CA ARG A 219 -11.92 12.14 -27.17
C ARG A 219 -13.41 12.39 -26.99
N ASP A 220 -14.01 11.80 -25.96
CA ASP A 220 -15.46 11.69 -25.83
C ASP A 220 -16.06 12.56 -24.71
N ARG A 221 -15.23 13.32 -23.98
CA ARG A 221 -15.69 14.23 -22.92
C ARG A 221 -16.51 15.39 -23.47
N LYS A 222 -17.54 15.75 -22.73
CA LYS A 222 -18.30 16.98 -22.96
C LYS A 222 -17.53 18.19 -22.42
N ASN A 223 -17.92 19.38 -22.84
CA ASN A 223 -17.27 20.61 -22.39
C ASN A 223 -17.36 20.75 -20.86
N GLY A 224 -16.21 20.94 -20.20
CA GLY A 224 -16.10 21.01 -18.74
C GLY A 224 -16.37 19.70 -17.98
N GLU A 225 -16.47 18.56 -18.68
CA GLU A 225 -16.72 17.27 -18.04
C GLU A 225 -15.44 16.72 -17.40
N SER A 226 -15.48 16.41 -16.10
CA SER A 226 -14.39 15.72 -15.39
C SER A 226 -14.29 14.24 -15.76
N LEU A 227 -13.13 13.61 -15.53
CA LEU A 227 -12.96 12.17 -15.74
C LEU A 227 -13.98 11.34 -14.92
N LEU A 228 -14.28 11.75 -13.69
CA LEU A 228 -15.25 11.08 -12.83
C LEU A 228 -16.67 11.13 -13.41
N THR A 229 -17.09 12.29 -13.92
CA THR A 229 -18.38 12.46 -14.60
C THR A 229 -18.45 11.66 -15.88
N PHE A 230 -17.35 11.63 -16.64
CA PHE A 230 -17.21 10.81 -17.84
C PHE A 230 -17.40 9.31 -17.52
N ILE A 231 -16.70 8.78 -16.50
CA ILE A 231 -16.81 7.38 -16.07
C ILE A 231 -18.26 7.03 -15.72
N ASP A 232 -18.94 7.91 -14.98
CA ASP A 232 -20.34 7.69 -14.59
C ASP A 232 -21.30 7.70 -15.78
N ARG A 233 -21.09 8.61 -16.74
CA ARG A 233 -21.92 8.74 -17.94
C ARG A 233 -21.72 7.57 -18.91
N THR A 234 -20.47 7.21 -19.18
CA THR A 234 -20.09 6.14 -20.11
C THR A 234 -20.51 4.79 -19.55
N GLY A 235 -20.35 4.59 -18.24
CA GLY A 235 -20.82 3.41 -17.54
C GLY A 235 -19.95 2.16 -17.77
N LYS A 236 -20.14 1.17 -16.89
CA LYS A 236 -19.27 -0.01 -16.78
C LYS A 236 -19.17 -0.84 -18.06
N LEU A 237 -20.29 -1.06 -18.77
CA LEU A 237 -20.30 -1.94 -19.94
C LEU A 237 -19.44 -1.37 -21.09
N GLN A 238 -19.66 -0.11 -21.43
CA GLN A 238 -18.90 0.54 -22.49
C GLN A 238 -17.41 0.69 -22.13
N LEU A 239 -17.09 1.05 -20.88
CA LEU A 239 -15.69 1.11 -20.42
C LEU A 239 -15.03 -0.27 -20.46
N LYS A 240 -15.76 -1.33 -20.11
CA LYS A 240 -15.26 -2.70 -20.21
C LYS A 240 -14.93 -3.04 -21.66
N ASP A 241 -15.84 -2.78 -22.60
CA ASP A 241 -15.64 -3.09 -24.01
C ASP A 241 -14.41 -2.40 -24.61
N GLU A 242 -14.19 -1.13 -24.26
CA GLU A 242 -13.01 -0.34 -24.65
C GLU A 242 -11.69 -0.90 -24.07
N LEU A 243 -11.75 -1.56 -22.90
CA LEU A 243 -10.57 -2.07 -22.21
C LEU A 243 -10.29 -3.56 -22.46
N ILE A 244 -11.20 -4.30 -23.11
CA ILE A 244 -11.00 -5.72 -23.48
C ILE A 244 -9.65 -5.97 -24.18
N PRO A 245 -9.20 -5.14 -25.15
CA PRO A 245 -7.93 -5.37 -25.85
C PRO A 245 -6.71 -5.46 -24.91
N TYR A 246 -6.74 -4.75 -23.78
CA TYR A 246 -5.64 -4.74 -22.80
C TYR A 246 -5.69 -5.92 -21.82
N THR A 247 -6.78 -6.70 -21.82
CA THR A 247 -6.96 -7.87 -20.94
C THR A 247 -6.31 -9.15 -21.48
N ILE A 248 -5.82 -9.09 -22.72
CA ILE A 248 -5.19 -10.23 -23.40
C ILE A 248 -3.87 -10.53 -22.71
N LEU A 249 -3.75 -11.75 -22.20
CA LEU A 249 -2.55 -12.28 -21.58
C LEU A 249 -1.97 -13.33 -22.53
N PRO A 250 -0.79 -13.11 -23.13
CA PRO A 250 -0.13 -14.11 -23.96
C PRO A 250 0.22 -15.37 -23.15
N THR A 251 0.37 -16.50 -23.84
CA THR A 251 0.92 -17.72 -23.23
C THR A 251 2.37 -17.50 -22.83
N TYR A 252 2.87 -18.29 -21.88
CA TYR A 252 4.26 -18.20 -21.44
C TYR A 252 5.25 -18.37 -22.60
N GLN A 253 4.94 -19.25 -23.56
CA GLN A 253 5.80 -19.49 -24.73
C GLN A 253 5.81 -18.30 -25.71
N GLU A 254 4.73 -17.51 -25.76
CA GLU A 254 4.65 -16.33 -26.62
C GLU A 254 5.39 -15.14 -26.03
N ASP A 255 5.21 -14.89 -24.72
CA ASP A 255 5.89 -13.79 -24.03
C ASP A 255 6.04 -14.08 -22.51
N PRO A 256 7.21 -14.59 -22.08
CA PRO A 256 7.49 -14.84 -20.66
C PRO A 256 7.50 -13.59 -19.79
N GLN A 257 7.67 -12.38 -20.36
CA GLN A 257 7.75 -11.14 -19.56
C GLN A 257 6.43 -10.80 -18.87
N PHE A 258 5.31 -11.35 -19.35
CA PHE A 258 4.00 -11.24 -18.72
C PHE A 258 3.85 -12.09 -17.46
N TYR A 259 4.80 -12.98 -17.18
CA TYR A 259 4.84 -13.87 -16.02
C TYR A 259 5.92 -13.43 -15.03
N VAL A 260 6.44 -12.22 -15.17
CA VAL A 260 7.33 -11.55 -14.21
C VAL A 260 6.66 -10.25 -13.80
N ASP A 261 6.59 -9.96 -12.51
CA ASP A 261 5.96 -8.72 -12.05
C ASP A 261 6.82 -7.49 -12.33
N TRP A 262 6.32 -6.31 -12.00
CA TRP A 262 7.15 -5.12 -11.95
C TRP A 262 8.26 -5.31 -10.91
N GLU A 263 9.50 -5.11 -11.35
CA GLU A 263 10.72 -5.24 -10.53
C GLU A 263 11.03 -6.61 -9.96
N GLY A 264 10.26 -7.63 -10.35
CA GLY A 264 10.68 -9.02 -10.21
C GLY A 264 11.73 -9.38 -11.25
N ASP A 265 12.63 -10.28 -10.87
CA ASP A 265 13.57 -10.99 -11.73
C ASP A 265 13.24 -12.48 -11.88
N GLU A 266 12.34 -12.99 -11.04
CA GLU A 266 11.85 -14.37 -11.05
C GLU A 266 10.44 -14.49 -11.63
N GLU A 267 10.09 -15.72 -12.02
CA GLU A 267 8.73 -16.04 -12.45
C GLU A 267 7.74 -15.84 -11.29
N PHE A 268 6.60 -15.25 -11.61
CA PHE A 268 5.58 -14.89 -10.67
C PHE A 268 4.97 -16.11 -9.98
N SER A 269 5.11 -16.15 -8.66
CA SER A 269 4.57 -17.18 -7.77
C SER A 269 3.61 -16.55 -6.76
N VAL A 270 2.61 -17.33 -6.36
CA VAL A 270 1.75 -17.02 -5.20
C VAL A 270 1.90 -18.07 -4.09
N GLU A 271 2.87 -18.97 -4.23
CA GLU A 271 3.12 -20.06 -3.27
C GLU A 271 3.93 -19.55 -2.07
N ASP A 272 4.69 -18.46 -2.25
CA ASP A 272 5.56 -17.85 -1.25
C ASP A 272 4.87 -16.72 -0.44
N LEU A 273 3.54 -16.64 -0.48
CA LEU A 273 2.77 -15.69 0.34
C LEU A 273 2.98 -16.00 1.83
N GLY A 274 3.72 -15.12 2.49
CA GLY A 274 4.01 -15.19 3.92
C GLY A 274 2.83 -14.76 4.81
N PRO A 275 2.98 -14.86 6.14
CA PRO A 275 1.99 -14.35 7.07
C PRO A 275 1.83 -12.83 6.90
N GLY A 276 0.64 -12.32 7.16
CA GLY A 276 0.36 -10.89 7.04
C GLY A 276 0.90 -10.05 8.16
N GLU A 277 1.92 -9.27 7.85
CA GLU A 277 2.55 -8.31 8.78
C GLU A 277 1.85 -6.94 8.76
N CYS A 278 0.51 -6.88 8.85
CA CYS A 278 -0.16 -5.58 8.93
C CYS A 278 0.50 -4.75 10.05
N ALA A 279 0.97 -3.54 9.75
CA ALA A 279 1.71 -2.71 10.71
C ALA A 279 0.87 -2.26 11.92
N GLY A 280 -0.47 -2.38 11.85
CA GLY A 280 -1.37 -2.27 13.00
C GLY A 280 -1.71 -3.62 13.66
N GLY A 281 -1.36 -4.72 13.01
CA GLY A 281 -1.71 -6.09 13.37
C GLY A 281 -0.82 -6.72 14.43
N ALA A 282 0.46 -6.36 14.58
CA ALA A 282 1.31 -7.06 15.56
C ALA A 282 0.80 -6.93 17.01
N LEU A 283 0.40 -5.73 17.42
CA LEU A 283 -0.22 -5.50 18.73
C LEU A 283 -1.59 -6.19 18.83
N GLU A 284 -2.42 -6.07 17.80
CA GLU A 284 -3.72 -6.75 17.76
C GLU A 284 -3.57 -8.28 17.76
N MET A 285 -2.52 -8.83 17.14
CA MET A 285 -2.20 -10.26 17.11
C MET A 285 -1.78 -10.74 18.49
N ILE A 286 -0.91 -10.00 19.19
CA ILE A 286 -0.53 -10.31 20.58
C ILE A 286 -1.78 -10.29 21.47
N ASP A 287 -2.55 -9.21 21.43
CA ASP A 287 -3.77 -9.06 22.23
C ASP A 287 -4.79 -10.16 21.95
N ASN A 288 -5.02 -10.48 20.66
CA ASN A 288 -5.94 -11.55 20.26
C ASN A 288 -5.45 -12.93 20.71
N ARG A 289 -4.14 -13.21 20.67
CA ARG A 289 -3.57 -14.49 21.10
C ARG A 289 -3.61 -14.64 22.63
N ILE A 290 -3.37 -13.57 23.37
CA ILE A 290 -3.55 -13.54 24.82
C ILE A 290 -5.02 -13.77 25.17
N LEU A 291 -5.94 -13.08 24.50
CA LEU A 291 -7.37 -13.28 24.70
C LEU A 291 -7.82 -14.71 24.36
N GLU A 292 -7.33 -15.30 23.26
CA GLU A 292 -7.57 -16.70 22.90
C GLU A 292 -7.06 -17.63 24.02
N ALA A 293 -5.86 -17.38 24.55
CA ALA A 293 -5.28 -18.17 25.64
C ALA A 293 -6.13 -18.11 26.92
N GLU A 294 -6.58 -16.92 27.33
CA GLU A 294 -7.42 -16.74 28.51
C GLU A 294 -8.78 -17.43 28.36
N GLN A 295 -9.41 -17.32 27.20
CA GLN A 295 -10.70 -17.95 26.91
C GLN A 295 -10.58 -19.48 26.95
N GLU A 296 -9.58 -20.05 26.29
CA GLU A 296 -9.36 -21.49 26.25
C GLU A 296 -9.03 -22.03 27.66
N LEU A 297 -8.23 -21.31 28.44
CA LEU A 297 -7.93 -21.68 29.83
C LEU A 297 -9.16 -21.64 30.73
N TYR A 298 -10.02 -20.64 30.57
CA TYR A 298 -11.28 -20.55 31.30
C TYR A 298 -12.21 -21.73 30.97
N GLN A 299 -12.35 -22.07 29.69
CA GLN A 299 -13.12 -23.25 29.27
C GLN A 299 -12.52 -24.55 29.81
N ALA A 300 -11.19 -24.69 29.80
CA ALA A 300 -10.51 -25.85 30.36
C ALA A 300 -10.87 -26.06 31.84
N ARG A 301 -10.89 -24.98 32.64
CA ARG A 301 -11.28 -25.04 34.06
C ARG A 301 -12.73 -25.50 34.24
N LEU A 302 -13.67 -24.92 33.49
CA LEU A 302 -15.08 -25.32 33.54
C LEU A 302 -15.30 -26.79 33.15
N LEU A 303 -14.58 -27.27 32.14
CA LEU A 303 -14.66 -28.67 31.70
C LEU A 303 -14.06 -29.62 32.74
N ALA A 304 -12.96 -29.23 33.39
CA ALA A 304 -12.35 -30.00 34.46
C ALA A 304 -13.28 -30.13 35.67
N GLU A 305 -13.97 -29.05 36.08
CA GLU A 305 -14.99 -29.08 37.15
C GLU A 305 -16.15 -30.03 36.82
N LYS A 306 -16.52 -30.12 35.54
CA LYS A 306 -17.52 -31.06 35.04
C LYS A 306 -16.99 -32.48 34.80
N HIS A 307 -15.75 -32.77 35.21
CA HIS A 307 -15.07 -34.06 35.05
C HIS A 307 -14.92 -34.49 33.57
N GLN A 308 -14.94 -33.53 32.64
CA GLN A 308 -14.77 -33.76 31.20
C GLN A 308 -13.28 -33.62 30.81
N TYR A 309 -12.44 -34.49 31.37
CA TYR A 309 -10.98 -34.32 31.35
C TYR A 309 -10.34 -34.30 29.95
N ALA A 310 -10.83 -35.13 29.01
CA ALA A 310 -10.29 -35.14 27.65
C ALA A 310 -10.44 -33.77 26.95
N PHE A 311 -11.62 -33.15 27.09
CA PHE A 311 -11.88 -31.82 26.54
C PHE A 311 -11.13 -30.73 27.31
N ALA A 312 -11.03 -30.86 28.64
CA ALA A 312 -10.28 -29.93 29.46
C ALA A 312 -8.78 -29.90 29.09
N ILE A 313 -8.18 -31.06 28.82
CA ILE A 313 -6.78 -31.18 28.38
C ILE A 313 -6.57 -30.51 27.02
N ASN A 314 -7.46 -30.76 26.06
CA ASN A 314 -7.38 -30.12 24.75
C ASN A 314 -7.47 -28.59 24.87
N LYS A 315 -8.41 -28.07 25.67
CA LYS A 315 -8.54 -26.62 25.91
C LYS A 315 -7.33 -26.01 26.62
N ALA A 316 -6.76 -26.71 27.61
CA ALA A 316 -5.54 -26.26 28.28
C ALA A 316 -4.34 -26.21 27.31
N TYR A 317 -4.21 -27.21 26.44
CA TYR A 317 -3.19 -27.23 25.39
C TYR A 317 -3.34 -26.06 24.42
N ARG A 318 -4.56 -25.77 23.95
CA ARG A 318 -4.82 -24.61 23.07
C ARG A 318 -4.46 -23.28 23.72
N ALA A 319 -4.71 -23.15 25.03
CA ALA A 319 -4.30 -21.96 25.77
C ALA A 319 -2.78 -21.76 25.77
N VAL A 320 -2.01 -22.85 25.92
CA VAL A 320 -0.55 -22.82 25.90
C VAL A 320 -0.02 -22.44 24.51
N VAL A 321 -0.54 -23.06 23.45
CA VAL A 321 -0.13 -22.74 22.06
C VAL A 321 -0.43 -21.28 21.73
N ALA A 322 -1.61 -20.76 22.10
CA ALA A 322 -1.97 -19.37 21.87
C ALA A 322 -1.03 -18.41 22.63
N GLY A 323 -0.69 -18.71 23.89
CA GLY A 323 0.29 -17.93 24.66
C GLY A 323 1.69 -17.94 24.06
N ALA A 324 2.15 -19.10 23.56
CA ALA A 324 3.44 -19.22 22.87
C ALA A 324 3.48 -18.37 21.58
N LYS A 325 2.40 -18.40 20.78
CA LYS A 325 2.29 -17.55 19.59
C LYS A 325 2.33 -16.06 19.92
N ALA A 326 1.67 -15.62 21.00
CA ALA A 326 1.69 -14.21 21.40
C ALA A 326 3.13 -13.69 21.60
N ILE A 327 4.00 -14.52 22.18
CA ILE A 327 5.40 -14.16 22.41
C ILE A 327 6.19 -14.20 21.10
N LEU A 328 5.98 -15.20 20.25
CA LEU A 328 6.66 -15.30 18.94
C LEU A 328 6.34 -14.12 18.02
N VAL A 329 5.13 -13.56 18.10
CA VAL A 329 4.76 -12.35 17.33
C VAL A 329 5.66 -11.15 17.68
N THR A 330 6.12 -11.02 18.93
CA THR A 330 7.06 -9.95 19.32
C THR A 330 8.41 -10.05 18.61
N GLU A 331 8.67 -11.20 17.99
CA GLU A 331 9.90 -11.56 17.30
C GLU A 331 9.70 -11.69 15.78
N GLY A 332 8.51 -11.30 15.28
CA GLY A 332 8.16 -11.38 13.87
C GLY A 332 7.88 -12.81 13.38
N ILE A 333 7.59 -13.75 14.29
CA ILE A 333 7.37 -15.17 13.97
C ILE A 333 5.89 -15.51 14.23
N ASP A 334 5.15 -15.97 13.21
CA ASP A 334 3.77 -16.49 13.36
C ASP A 334 3.63 -17.85 12.66
N PRO A 335 3.97 -18.95 13.36
CA PRO A 335 3.98 -20.28 12.74
C PRO A 335 2.57 -20.81 12.45
N ASN A 336 2.42 -21.51 11.34
CA ASN A 336 1.14 -22.06 10.89
C ASN A 336 0.72 -23.32 11.65
N THR A 337 1.67 -24.09 12.20
CA THR A 337 1.41 -25.34 12.91
C THR A 337 1.73 -25.24 14.39
N ASP A 338 1.10 -26.07 15.22
CA ASP A 338 1.41 -26.13 16.65
C ASP A 338 2.83 -26.64 16.91
N ALA A 339 3.28 -27.63 16.13
CA ALA A 339 4.63 -28.19 16.24
C ALA A 339 5.70 -27.13 15.98
N ASP A 340 5.55 -26.34 14.90
CA ASP A 340 6.46 -25.24 14.59
C ASP A 340 6.39 -24.15 15.67
N THR A 341 5.20 -23.88 16.20
CA THR A 341 5.01 -22.92 17.30
C THR A 341 5.81 -23.32 18.53
N LEU A 342 5.68 -24.56 19.00
CA LEU A 342 6.36 -25.03 20.19
C LEU A 342 7.88 -25.12 19.97
N ALA A 343 8.31 -25.56 18.79
CA ALA A 343 9.73 -25.66 18.45
C ALA A 343 10.42 -24.28 18.38
N GLU A 344 9.82 -23.31 17.68
CA GLU A 344 10.38 -21.96 17.59
C GLU A 344 10.31 -21.24 18.94
N PHE A 345 9.26 -21.46 19.74
CA PHE A 345 9.17 -20.90 21.09
C PHE A 345 10.28 -21.38 22.00
N ASP A 346 10.53 -22.70 22.06
CA ASP A 346 11.60 -23.29 22.88
C ASP A 346 12.98 -22.78 22.45
N LYS A 347 13.23 -22.75 21.14
CA LYS A 347 14.47 -22.20 20.56
C LYS A 347 14.67 -20.74 20.96
N LEU A 348 13.61 -19.94 20.94
CA LEU A 348 13.67 -18.52 21.25
C LEU A 348 13.91 -18.25 22.74
N ILE A 349 13.22 -18.98 23.63
CA ILE A 349 13.46 -18.86 25.07
C ILE A 349 14.88 -19.30 25.44
N VAL A 350 15.34 -20.44 24.91
CA VAL A 350 16.69 -20.96 25.22
C VAL A 350 17.77 -20.00 24.73
N ALA A 351 17.61 -19.43 23.53
CA ALA A 351 18.60 -18.52 22.96
C ALA A 351 18.64 -17.16 23.65
N LYS A 352 17.49 -16.63 24.07
CA LYS A 352 17.38 -15.24 24.55
C LYS A 352 17.17 -15.08 26.06
N GLY A 353 16.88 -16.16 26.79
CA GLY A 353 16.64 -16.12 28.23
C GLY A 353 15.43 -15.26 28.64
N LEU A 354 14.44 -15.11 27.76
CA LEU A 354 13.30 -14.22 27.95
C LEU A 354 12.28 -14.72 28.98
N MET A 355 12.36 -16.01 29.35
CA MET A 355 11.44 -16.64 30.29
C MET A 355 12.16 -17.62 31.23
N PRO A 356 11.55 -17.95 32.40
CA PRO A 356 12.10 -18.94 33.32
C PRO A 356 12.28 -20.33 32.69
N ALA A 357 13.31 -21.07 33.15
CA ALA A 357 13.66 -22.38 32.61
C ALA A 357 12.57 -23.46 32.73
N GLU A 358 11.58 -23.25 33.60
CA GLU A 358 10.40 -24.12 33.73
C GLU A 358 9.49 -24.12 32.50
N TYR A 359 9.64 -23.12 31.60
CA TYR A 359 8.93 -23.04 30.33
C TYR A 359 9.72 -23.62 29.15
N HIS A 360 10.88 -24.25 29.39
CA HIS A 360 11.64 -24.94 28.35
C HIS A 360 11.01 -26.30 28.02
N ASN A 361 11.13 -26.71 26.75
CA ASN A 361 10.62 -27.99 26.24
C ASN A 361 9.11 -28.12 26.47
N LEU A 362 8.35 -27.08 26.11
CA LEU A 362 6.90 -27.05 26.34
C LEU A 362 6.20 -28.25 25.68
N ALA A 363 6.63 -28.66 24.48
CA ALA A 363 6.09 -29.83 23.81
C ALA A 363 6.18 -31.11 24.67
N MET A 364 7.26 -31.28 25.43
CA MET A 364 7.43 -32.40 26.36
C MET A 364 6.55 -32.29 27.60
N THR A 365 6.22 -31.07 28.01
CA THR A 365 5.44 -30.78 29.23
C THR A 365 3.94 -30.91 28.99
N VAL A 366 3.43 -30.40 27.86
CA VAL A 366 1.99 -30.39 27.56
C VAL A 366 1.54 -31.45 26.55
N GLY A 367 2.50 -32.12 25.89
CA GLY A 367 2.26 -33.03 24.77
C GLY A 367 1.90 -32.27 23.49
N ASP A 368 2.12 -32.90 22.33
CA ASP A 368 1.61 -32.42 21.04
C ASP A 368 0.30 -33.16 20.74
N LEU A 369 -0.81 -32.42 20.76
CA LEU A 369 -2.14 -32.98 20.49
C LEU A 369 -2.56 -32.85 19.01
N GLY A 370 -1.69 -32.33 18.14
CA GLY A 370 -1.97 -32.13 16.72
C GLY A 370 -2.96 -31.00 16.43
N ASN A 371 -3.54 -30.97 15.22
CA ASN A 371 -4.43 -29.91 14.76
C ASN A 371 -5.75 -29.81 15.54
N LYS A 372 -6.49 -28.70 15.36
CA LYS A 372 -7.76 -28.41 16.05
C LYS A 372 -8.92 -29.40 15.76
N ASP A 373 -8.77 -30.29 14.77
CA ASP A 373 -9.82 -31.19 14.25
C ASP A 373 -9.81 -32.59 14.87
#